data_AF-A0A316GF33-F1
#
_entry.id   AF-A0A316GF33-F1
#
_cell.length_a   1.000
_cell.length_b   1.000
_cell.length_c   1.000
_cell.angle_alpha   90.00
_cell.angle_beta   90.00
_cell.angle_gamma   90.00
#
_symmetry.space_group_name_H-M   'P 1'
#
loop_
_entity.id
_entity.type
_entity.pdbx_description
1 polymer ?
#
loop_
_entity_poly.entity_id
_entity_poly.type
_entity_poly.pdbx_seq_one_letter_code
_entity_poly.pdbx_strand_id
1 'polypeptide(L)'
;MSTQDDEQPIAGHGVIVRAQNGDVIRYDPTGLVMRLSDKVIADIALRLGQPPGQTPPAAATPKPATDIDHLLDGIDAWGITQDGDWLRFTARLPGAQGVRGFRRHIDGGATLGDGPGAVLGILGLGGPRAALATPGAPAFPHHITAPEDDIGAVGMAGIEPAPVTDRLEGLREATHEALVAETILHWQIEKFAPLPLIVTRVETDASASATDLARGLAVTNLLIAAGNLKSAAARMGKRAKILAICLDYALEHVTGDAVAYRDGMLATLRAVEQGLGALGFDRPLFVARFEAGLDPASAGAVLQGQWELAWNHGDHRLIFSSPSYPFARDAYDRPSDDARRRMAELTAAALSDGAGWRCPTLFLAEWEPGAPVIRVTAQADGPLVIDGGGTAGFAVTGAEGIVVEAVTLAADDPQALLVRVSQRAEGLRLTYAAGIPGALRDGWSLDSRTGTPLHRWALPAILPVHEGRHA
;
A
#
# COMPACT_ATOMS: atom_id res chain seq x y z
N MET A 1 -22.81 49.88 -56.37
CA MET A 1 -22.58 48.50 -55.90
C MET A 1 -21.54 48.58 -54.80
N SER A 2 -21.86 48.93 -53.55
CA SER A 2 -22.73 48.29 -52.54
C SER A 2 -22.32 46.87 -52.16
N THR A 3 -21.74 46.78 -50.95
CA THR A 3 -21.84 45.76 -49.88
C THR A 3 -20.87 46.23 -48.79
N GLN A 4 -21.16 47.34 -48.10
CA GLN A 4 -21.88 47.40 -46.80
C GLN A 4 -21.40 46.36 -45.77
N ASP A 5 -20.51 46.86 -44.91
CA ASP A 5 -20.38 46.63 -43.46
C ASP A 5 -21.18 45.48 -42.84
N ASP A 6 -20.47 44.50 -42.27
CA ASP A 6 -20.83 43.90 -40.99
C ASP A 6 -19.63 43.12 -40.41
N GLU A 7 -19.07 43.65 -39.33
CA GLU A 7 -18.66 42.95 -38.10
C GLU A 7 -17.77 43.88 -37.27
N GLN A 8 -18.42 44.81 -36.57
CA GLN A 8 -17.81 45.40 -35.38
C GLN A 8 -17.66 44.31 -34.30
N PRO A 9 -16.52 44.26 -33.58
CA PRO A 9 -16.40 43.36 -32.43
C PRO A 9 -17.39 43.80 -31.34
N ILE A 10 -18.27 42.90 -30.91
CA ILE A 10 -19.26 43.15 -29.84
C ILE A 10 -18.50 43.34 -28.52
N ALA A 11 -18.18 44.59 -28.20
CA ALA A 11 -17.92 45.02 -26.85
C ALA A 11 -19.21 45.64 -26.29
N GLY A 12 -19.77 45.01 -25.25
CA GLY A 12 -20.73 45.69 -24.37
C GLY A 12 -22.01 44.93 -24.11
N HIS A 13 -22.36 44.92 -22.83
CA HIS A 13 -23.62 44.52 -22.20
C HIS A 13 -24.84 44.35 -23.13
N GLY A 14 -25.60 43.26 -22.95
CA GLY A 14 -26.86 43.04 -23.66
C GLY A 14 -27.96 42.41 -22.82
N VAL A 15 -29.18 42.40 -23.35
CA VAL A 15 -30.38 41.85 -22.69
C VAL A 15 -30.87 40.65 -23.49
N ILE A 16 -31.02 39.51 -22.81
CA ILE A 16 -31.51 38.26 -23.42
C ILE A 16 -33.01 38.11 -23.19
N VAL A 17 -33.49 38.42 -21.98
CA VAL A 17 -34.91 38.29 -21.63
C VAL A 17 -35.38 39.56 -20.93
N ARG A 18 -36.45 40.16 -21.47
CA ARG A 18 -37.12 41.33 -20.91
C ARG A 18 -38.57 40.98 -20.55
N ALA A 19 -38.98 41.29 -19.33
CA ALA A 19 -40.36 41.23 -18.87
C ALA A 19 -40.96 42.64 -18.82
N GLN A 20 -42.29 42.72 -18.61
CA GLN A 20 -42.98 44.02 -18.46
C GLN A 20 -42.40 44.90 -17.35
N ASN A 21 -41.78 44.29 -16.33
CA ASN A 21 -41.19 44.99 -15.19
C ASN A 21 -39.67 45.22 -15.31
N GLY A 22 -39.11 45.03 -16.52
CA GLY A 22 -37.71 45.27 -16.84
C GLY A 22 -36.94 44.03 -17.32
N ASP A 23 -35.63 44.18 -17.50
CA ASP A 23 -34.76 43.11 -17.95
C ASP A 23 -34.60 42.04 -16.86
N VAL A 24 -34.79 40.77 -17.26
CA VAL A 24 -34.72 39.59 -16.38
C VAL A 24 -33.39 38.88 -16.54
N ILE A 25 -32.89 38.76 -17.78
CA ILE A 25 -31.59 38.14 -18.07
C ILE A 25 -30.79 39.09 -18.97
N ARG A 26 -29.58 39.41 -18.52
CA ARG A 26 -28.59 40.22 -19.22
C ARG A 26 -27.30 39.44 -19.37
N TYR A 27 -26.39 39.92 -20.20
CA TYR A 27 -25.01 39.47 -20.23
C TYR A 27 -24.07 40.67 -20.22
N ASP A 28 -22.88 40.45 -19.68
CA ASP A 28 -21.75 41.39 -19.70
C ASP A 28 -20.43 40.60 -19.90
N PRO A 29 -19.26 41.26 -19.98
CA PRO A 29 -17.98 40.56 -20.15
C PRO A 29 -17.63 39.54 -19.07
N THR A 30 -18.32 39.55 -17.92
CA THR A 30 -18.13 38.61 -16.80
C THR A 30 -19.10 37.42 -16.83
N GLY A 31 -20.14 37.46 -17.68
CA GLY A 31 -21.08 36.36 -17.88
C GLY A 31 -22.55 36.78 -17.89
N LEU A 32 -23.44 35.88 -17.50
CA LEU A 32 -24.88 36.13 -17.42
C LEU A 32 -25.27 36.79 -16.11
N VAL A 33 -26.04 37.87 -16.18
CA VAL A 33 -26.62 38.58 -15.03
C VAL A 33 -28.12 38.35 -15.01
N MET A 34 -28.63 37.66 -14.00
CA MET A 34 -30.06 37.37 -13.82
C MET A 34 -30.64 38.19 -12.68
N ARG A 35 -31.75 38.89 -12.94
CA ARG A 35 -32.48 39.64 -11.92
C ARG A 35 -33.52 38.72 -11.26
N LEU A 36 -33.29 38.41 -9.98
CA LEU A 36 -34.17 37.57 -9.17
C LEU A 36 -34.97 38.43 -8.18
N SER A 37 -36.12 37.92 -7.73
CA SER A 37 -36.88 38.57 -6.64
C SER A 37 -36.20 38.33 -5.29
N ASP A 38 -36.38 39.26 -4.35
CA ASP A 38 -35.82 39.15 -2.99
C ASP A 38 -36.21 37.85 -2.29
N LYS A 39 -37.42 37.34 -2.56
CA LYS A 39 -37.91 36.07 -2.03
C LYS A 39 -37.12 34.86 -2.56
N VAL A 40 -36.71 34.91 -3.83
CA VAL A 40 -35.89 33.85 -4.45
C VAL A 40 -34.44 33.93 -3.96
N ILE A 41 -33.90 35.15 -3.81
CA ILE A 41 -32.56 35.33 -3.24
C ILE A 41 -32.51 34.82 -1.80
N ALA A 42 -33.55 35.09 -1.00
CA ALA A 42 -33.65 34.58 0.37
C ALA A 42 -33.73 33.04 0.42
N ASP A 43 -34.47 32.40 -0.49
CA ASP A 43 -34.56 30.93 -0.57
C ASP A 43 -33.22 30.30 -0.98
N ILE A 44 -32.49 30.93 -1.92
CA ILE A 44 -31.15 30.48 -2.33
C ILE A 44 -30.18 30.59 -1.16
N ALA A 45 -30.17 31.71 -0.44
CA ALA A 45 -29.32 31.90 0.74
C ALA A 45 -29.60 30.87 1.83
N LEU A 46 -30.87 30.51 2.05
CA LEU A 46 -31.29 29.47 2.99
C LEU A 46 -30.74 28.10 2.60
N ARG A 47 -30.81 27.74 1.30
CA ARG A 47 -30.30 26.45 0.79
C ARG A 47 -28.77 26.37 0.77
N LEU A 48 -28.11 27.51 0.64
CA LEU A 48 -26.65 27.64 0.72
C LEU A 48 -26.13 27.78 2.16
N GLY A 49 -27.01 27.72 3.17
CA GLY A 49 -26.63 27.68 4.58
C GLY A 49 -26.21 29.02 5.19
N GLN A 50 -26.59 30.16 4.59
CA GLN A 50 -26.29 31.49 5.14
C GLN A 50 -27.46 32.01 6.01
N PRO A 51 -27.23 32.38 7.28
CA PRO A 51 -28.26 32.98 8.12
C PRO A 51 -28.59 34.43 7.67
N PRO A 52 -29.87 34.84 7.70
CA PRO A 52 -30.29 36.16 7.22
C PRO A 52 -29.82 37.26 8.17
N GLY A 53 -29.11 38.26 7.64
CA GLY A 53 -28.72 39.48 8.37
C GLY A 53 -27.22 39.72 8.53
N GLN A 54 -26.35 38.81 8.08
CA GLN A 54 -24.94 39.12 7.91
C GLN A 54 -24.73 39.85 6.59
N THR A 55 -24.18 41.07 6.66
CA THR A 55 -23.50 41.70 5.53
C THR A 55 -22.59 40.65 4.91
N PRO A 56 -22.68 40.38 3.59
CA PRO A 56 -21.80 39.40 2.98
C PRO A 56 -20.38 39.74 3.38
N PRO A 57 -19.58 38.78 3.92
CA PRO A 57 -18.15 39.01 3.97
C PRO A 57 -17.79 39.37 2.54
N ALA A 58 -17.10 40.51 2.35
CA ALA A 58 -16.65 40.95 1.05
C ALA A 58 -16.09 39.70 0.36
N ALA A 59 -16.74 39.27 -0.72
CA ALA A 59 -16.24 38.14 -1.50
C ALA A 59 -14.78 38.50 -1.76
N ALA A 60 -13.86 37.75 -1.13
CA ALA A 60 -12.45 37.98 -1.32
C ALA A 60 -12.27 37.83 -2.82
N THR A 61 -12.10 38.95 -3.50
CA THR A 61 -11.77 38.96 -4.91
C THR A 61 -10.50 38.15 -4.95
N PRO A 62 -10.44 37.00 -5.66
CA PRO A 62 -9.22 36.24 -5.74
C PRO A 62 -8.15 37.22 -6.20
N LYS A 63 -7.19 37.52 -5.32
CA LYS A 63 -6.08 38.39 -5.68
C LYS A 63 -5.39 37.68 -6.84
N PRO A 64 -5.23 38.31 -8.02
CA PRO A 64 -4.40 37.71 -9.05
C PRO A 64 -3.01 37.48 -8.44
N ALA A 65 -2.48 36.27 -8.62
CA ALA A 65 -1.26 35.76 -7.97
C ALA A 65 0.03 36.38 -8.56
N THR A 66 0.00 37.68 -8.88
CA THR A 66 0.96 38.34 -9.77
C THR A 66 2.41 38.40 -9.27
N ASP A 67 2.70 37.99 -8.03
CA ASP A 67 4.06 37.92 -7.48
C ASP A 67 4.49 36.46 -7.14
N ILE A 68 3.58 35.49 -7.23
CA ILE A 68 3.81 34.09 -6.85
C ILE A 68 3.77 33.17 -8.10
N ASP A 69 3.38 33.70 -9.26
CA ASP A 69 3.35 32.96 -10.54
C ASP A 69 4.73 32.38 -10.92
N HIS A 70 5.83 32.99 -10.47
CA HIS A 70 7.19 32.46 -10.67
C HIS A 70 7.38 31.06 -10.05
N LEU A 71 6.57 30.68 -9.04
CA LEU A 71 6.55 29.32 -8.49
C LEU A 71 5.98 28.30 -9.47
N LEU A 72 5.41 28.71 -10.60
CA LEU A 72 4.90 27.83 -11.65
C LEU A 72 5.69 28.00 -12.95
N ASP A 73 6.86 28.64 -12.91
CA ASP A 73 7.74 28.77 -14.07
C ASP A 73 8.08 27.39 -14.66
N GLY A 74 7.84 27.23 -15.96
CA GLY A 74 8.04 25.97 -16.68
C GLY A 74 6.92 24.93 -16.49
N ILE A 75 5.83 25.27 -15.79
CA ILE A 75 4.63 24.44 -15.65
C ILE A 75 3.52 25.01 -16.54
N ASP A 76 2.98 24.17 -17.43
CA ASP A 76 1.77 24.46 -18.20
C ASP A 76 0.54 24.35 -17.28
N ALA A 77 0.33 25.40 -16.47
CA ALA A 77 -0.72 25.49 -15.46
C ALA A 77 -1.88 26.40 -15.92
N TRP A 78 -3.10 25.98 -15.60
CA TRP A 78 -4.34 26.69 -15.87
C TRP A 78 -5.18 26.81 -14.61
N GLY A 79 -6.07 27.80 -14.58
CA GLY A 79 -7.03 27.98 -13.49
C GLY A 79 -6.36 28.16 -12.13
N ILE A 80 -5.28 28.94 -12.08
CA ILE A 80 -4.49 29.19 -10.87
C ILE A 80 -5.35 29.97 -9.89
N THR A 81 -5.45 29.45 -8.66
CA THR A 81 -6.12 30.08 -7.53
C THR A 81 -5.23 29.99 -6.30
N GLN A 82 -5.28 31.01 -5.45
CA GLN A 82 -4.63 30.97 -4.15
C GLN A 82 -5.68 30.69 -3.06
N ASP A 83 -5.39 29.69 -2.24
CA ASP A 83 -6.20 29.24 -1.10
C ASP A 83 -5.30 29.21 0.15
N GLY A 84 -5.32 30.31 0.91
CA GLY A 84 -4.35 30.54 1.99
C GLY A 84 -2.91 30.52 1.47
N ASP A 85 -2.10 29.61 2.03
CA ASP A 85 -0.69 29.43 1.68
C ASP A 85 -0.46 28.42 0.54
N TRP A 86 -1.51 28.04 -0.18
CA TRP A 86 -1.44 27.11 -1.30
C TRP A 86 -1.89 27.75 -2.61
N LEU A 87 -1.06 27.57 -3.64
CA LEU A 87 -1.52 27.68 -5.03
C LEU A 87 -2.20 26.38 -5.42
N ARG A 88 -3.35 26.47 -6.08
CA ARG A 88 -4.12 25.34 -6.63
C ARG A 88 -4.36 25.60 -8.11
N PHE A 89 -4.06 24.62 -8.95
CA PHE A 89 -4.08 24.79 -10.41
C PHE A 89 -4.30 23.45 -11.10
N THR A 90 -4.73 23.49 -12.35
CA THR A 90 -4.75 22.30 -13.22
C THR A 90 -3.51 22.33 -14.11
N ALA A 91 -2.83 21.21 -14.31
CA ALA A 91 -1.67 21.18 -15.20
C ALA A 91 -1.53 19.84 -15.92
N ARG A 92 -0.71 19.83 -16.97
CA ARG A 92 -0.19 18.60 -17.57
C ARG A 92 1.24 18.37 -17.09
N LEU A 93 1.39 17.60 -16.02
CA LEU A 93 2.71 17.26 -15.44
C LEU A 93 3.18 15.85 -15.82
N PRO A 94 4.50 15.57 -15.79
CA PRO A 94 5.05 14.23 -16.06
C PRO A 94 4.49 13.16 -15.14
N GLY A 95 4.14 12.00 -15.70
CA GLY A 95 3.64 10.83 -14.96
C GLY A 95 2.34 10.27 -15.54
N ALA A 96 1.95 9.10 -15.07
CA ALA A 96 0.75 8.38 -15.48
C ALA A 96 -0.55 9.10 -15.05
N GLN A 97 -0.46 10.14 -14.21
CA GLN A 97 -1.64 10.88 -13.80
C GLN A 97 -2.30 11.70 -14.92
N GLY A 98 -1.62 12.06 -16.00
CA GLY A 98 -2.22 12.93 -17.02
C GLY A 98 -2.66 14.30 -16.46
N VAL A 99 -3.64 14.94 -17.12
CA VAL A 99 -4.09 16.31 -16.78
C VAL A 99 -5.03 16.29 -15.58
N ARG A 100 -4.61 16.93 -14.48
CA ARG A 100 -5.37 16.97 -13.21
C ARG A 100 -5.06 18.21 -12.38
N GLY A 101 -5.74 18.33 -11.24
CA GLY A 101 -5.49 19.35 -10.22
C GLY A 101 -4.25 19.04 -9.36
N PHE A 102 -3.47 20.09 -9.11
CA PHE A 102 -2.26 20.08 -8.30
C PHE A 102 -2.27 21.26 -7.32
N ARG A 103 -1.41 21.17 -6.32
CA ARG A 103 -1.14 22.24 -5.36
C ARG A 103 0.35 22.43 -5.14
N ARG A 104 0.75 23.67 -4.84
CA ARG A 104 2.12 24.03 -4.44
C ARG A 104 2.07 25.06 -3.33
N HIS A 105 2.94 24.95 -2.33
CA HIS A 105 3.00 25.93 -1.25
C HIS A 105 3.58 27.26 -1.78
N ILE A 106 3.14 28.39 -1.23
CA ILE A 106 3.67 29.73 -1.59
C ILE A 106 5.14 29.95 -1.19
N ASP A 107 5.66 29.08 -0.32
CA ASP A 107 7.09 29.06 0.07
C ASP A 107 7.92 28.15 -0.87
N GLY A 108 7.36 27.74 -2.01
CA GLY A 108 7.97 26.78 -2.92
C GLY A 108 7.84 25.33 -2.46
N GLY A 109 8.86 24.52 -2.75
CA GLY A 109 8.84 23.07 -2.54
C GLY A 109 8.19 22.30 -3.70
N ALA A 110 7.83 21.04 -3.46
CA ALA A 110 7.28 20.14 -4.47
C ALA A 110 5.86 20.52 -4.92
N THR A 111 5.54 20.18 -6.16
CA THR A 111 4.15 20.19 -6.65
C THR A 111 3.48 18.86 -6.32
N LEU A 112 2.37 18.93 -5.60
CA LEU A 112 1.65 17.77 -5.06
C LEU A 112 0.29 17.61 -5.76
N GLY A 113 -0.15 16.37 -5.94
CA GLY A 113 -1.47 16.05 -6.46
C GLY A 113 -2.57 16.56 -5.53
N ASP A 114 -3.55 17.28 -6.09
CA ASP A 114 -4.65 17.86 -5.31
C ASP A 114 -5.90 16.97 -5.32
N GLY A 115 -5.71 15.69 -4.96
CA GLY A 115 -6.81 14.73 -4.84
C GLY A 115 -7.71 14.99 -3.63
N PRO A 116 -9.01 14.66 -3.69
CA PRO A 116 -9.89 14.74 -2.53
C PRO A 116 -9.54 13.66 -1.49
N GLY A 117 -10.01 13.86 -0.26
CA GLY A 117 -9.85 12.88 0.82
C GLY A 117 -8.63 13.11 1.71
N ALA A 118 -8.27 12.08 2.48
CA ALA A 118 -7.13 12.11 3.38
C ALA A 118 -5.81 11.96 2.61
N VAL A 119 -4.73 12.49 3.17
CA VAL A 119 -3.38 12.10 2.77
C VAL A 119 -3.11 10.72 3.37
N LEU A 120 -2.73 9.78 2.52
CA LEU A 120 -2.59 8.38 2.88
C LEU A 120 -1.13 8.06 3.19
N GLY A 121 -0.88 7.16 4.14
CA GLY A 121 0.44 6.63 4.46
C GLY A 121 0.54 5.15 4.11
N ILE A 122 1.58 4.77 3.37
CA ILE A 122 2.04 3.37 3.27
C ILE A 122 3.48 3.39 3.75
N LEU A 123 3.68 3.01 5.00
CA LEU A 123 5.00 3.05 5.63
C LEU A 123 5.56 1.63 5.72
N GLY A 124 6.88 1.50 5.84
CA GLY A 124 7.55 0.22 5.96
C GLY A 124 8.49 0.18 7.16
N LEU A 125 8.68 -1.02 7.72
CA LEU A 125 9.66 -1.31 8.75
C LEU A 125 10.40 -2.60 8.40
N GLY A 126 11.72 -2.59 8.45
CA GLY A 126 12.45 -3.81 8.14
C GLY A 126 13.95 -3.76 8.35
N GLY A 127 14.61 -4.76 7.78
CA GLY A 127 16.06 -4.88 7.77
C GLY A 127 16.70 -4.18 6.58
N PRO A 128 18.02 -4.33 6.35
CA PRO A 128 18.67 -3.77 5.17
C PRO A 128 18.07 -4.27 3.84
N ARG A 129 17.42 -5.44 3.80
CA ARG A 129 16.71 -5.91 2.59
C ARG A 129 15.44 -5.14 2.28
N ALA A 130 14.80 -4.54 3.27
CA ALA A 130 13.64 -3.67 3.06
C ALA A 130 14.01 -2.36 2.35
N ALA A 131 15.29 -1.96 2.38
CA ALA A 131 15.82 -0.78 1.69
C ALA A 131 15.95 -0.94 0.16
N LEU A 132 15.62 -2.10 -0.41
CA LEU A 132 15.72 -2.34 -1.84
C LEU A 132 14.71 -1.48 -2.62
N ALA A 133 15.22 -0.54 -3.43
CA ALA A 133 14.41 0.34 -4.28
C ALA A 133 14.68 0.12 -5.78
N THR A 134 13.65 0.27 -6.60
CA THR A 134 13.75 0.22 -8.06
C THR A 134 14.25 1.58 -8.55
N PRO A 135 15.28 1.63 -9.41
CA PRO A 135 15.78 2.89 -9.92
C PRO A 135 14.69 3.69 -10.65
N GLY A 136 14.65 4.99 -10.40
CA GLY A 136 13.74 5.93 -11.05
C GLY A 136 12.50 6.26 -10.22
N ALA A 137 11.92 7.42 -10.51
CA ALA A 137 10.73 7.90 -9.84
C ALA A 137 9.52 6.97 -10.07
N PRO A 138 8.58 6.88 -9.11
CA PRO A 138 7.31 6.20 -9.31
C PRO A 138 6.56 6.78 -10.52
N ALA A 139 5.68 5.99 -11.14
CA ALA A 139 4.87 6.42 -12.29
C ALA A 139 3.96 7.60 -11.98
N PHE A 140 3.72 7.90 -10.69
CA PHE A 140 2.89 8.99 -10.20
C PHE A 140 3.68 9.96 -9.31
N PRO A 141 4.69 10.69 -9.84
CA PRO A 141 5.68 11.41 -9.03
C PRO A 141 5.09 12.57 -8.20
N HIS A 142 3.88 13.03 -8.54
CA HIS A 142 3.17 14.08 -7.80
C HIS A 142 2.17 13.53 -6.78
N HIS A 143 1.85 12.24 -6.83
CA HIS A 143 0.92 11.59 -5.92
C HIS A 143 1.59 10.59 -4.97
N ILE A 144 2.84 10.23 -5.23
CA ILE A 144 3.65 9.35 -4.38
C ILE A 144 4.86 10.15 -3.92
N THR A 145 4.94 10.41 -2.63
CA THR A 145 5.89 11.36 -2.02
C THR A 145 6.53 10.78 -0.77
N ALA A 146 7.61 11.40 -0.31
CA ALA A 146 8.18 11.18 1.02
C ALA A 146 8.19 12.50 1.82
N PRO A 147 8.47 12.47 3.13
CA PRO A 147 8.86 13.69 3.86
C PRO A 147 10.01 14.42 3.16
N GLU A 148 9.94 15.75 3.08
CA GLU A 148 11.06 16.59 2.58
C GLU A 148 12.10 16.72 3.71
N ASP A 149 12.94 15.69 3.82
CA ASP A 149 13.92 15.50 4.89
C ASP A 149 15.33 15.15 4.39
N ASP A 150 15.57 15.29 3.08
CA ASP A 150 16.83 14.97 2.37
C ASP A 150 17.23 13.49 2.39
N ILE A 151 16.35 12.59 2.85
CA ILE A 151 16.62 11.16 2.97
C ILE A 151 15.90 10.37 1.85
N GLY A 152 14.66 10.75 1.53
CA GLY A 152 13.90 10.14 0.43
C GLY A 152 13.10 8.89 0.83
N ALA A 153 13.10 7.85 -0.01
CA ALA A 153 12.18 6.71 0.14
C ALA A 153 12.58 5.74 1.28
N VAL A 154 13.89 5.67 1.58
CA VAL A 154 14.49 4.74 2.53
C VAL A 154 15.12 5.54 3.66
N GLY A 155 14.74 5.25 4.89
CA GLY A 155 15.18 5.96 6.09
C GLY A 155 16.64 5.74 6.50
N MET A 156 16.96 6.16 7.72
CA MET A 156 18.33 6.34 8.22
C MET A 156 19.05 5.05 8.67
N ALA A 157 18.60 3.88 8.23
CA ALA A 157 19.18 2.57 8.56
C ALA A 157 19.44 2.31 10.06
N GLY A 158 18.65 2.94 10.94
CA GLY A 158 18.77 2.81 12.39
C GLY A 158 19.99 3.53 12.99
N ILE A 159 20.64 4.41 12.23
CA ILE A 159 21.86 5.12 12.65
C ILE A 159 21.52 6.44 13.35
N GLU A 160 20.66 7.24 12.75
CA GLU A 160 20.29 8.57 13.26
C GLU A 160 18.77 8.79 13.25
N PRO A 161 18.25 9.68 14.13
CA PRO A 161 16.84 10.05 14.09
C PRO A 161 16.47 10.74 12.78
N ALA A 162 15.33 10.37 12.20
CA ALA A 162 14.78 11.08 11.04
C ALA A 162 14.40 12.53 11.40
N PRO A 163 14.59 13.50 10.50
CA PRO A 163 14.12 14.88 10.70
C PRO A 163 12.60 14.97 10.80
N VAL A 164 12.12 15.91 11.62
CA VAL A 164 10.71 16.28 11.68
C VAL A 164 10.45 17.37 10.65
N THR A 165 9.45 17.17 9.80
CA THR A 165 9.05 18.11 8.74
C THR A 165 7.56 18.01 8.47
N ASP A 166 6.95 19.10 8.02
CA ASP A 166 5.56 19.16 7.55
C ASP A 166 5.48 19.31 6.02
N ARG A 167 6.61 19.19 5.32
CA ARG A 167 6.71 19.29 3.86
C ARG A 167 6.97 17.92 3.25
N LEU A 168 6.62 17.80 1.97
CA LEU A 168 6.72 16.58 1.20
C LEU A 168 7.51 16.83 -0.09
N GLU A 169 8.24 15.82 -0.53
CA GLU A 169 8.99 15.85 -1.78
C GLU A 169 8.73 14.61 -2.65
N GLY A 170 9.11 14.71 -3.92
CA GLY A 170 9.00 13.61 -4.87
C GLY A 170 10.10 12.57 -4.67
N LEU A 171 9.78 11.31 -4.95
CA LEU A 171 10.74 10.21 -4.85
C LEU A 171 11.64 10.09 -6.08
N ARG A 172 12.90 9.71 -5.86
CA ARG A 172 13.90 9.43 -6.91
C ARG A 172 14.01 7.94 -7.23
N GLU A 173 13.57 7.10 -6.31
CA GLU A 173 13.53 5.64 -6.41
C GLU A 173 12.22 5.09 -5.82
N ALA A 174 11.81 3.92 -6.28
CA ALA A 174 10.56 3.30 -5.86
C ALA A 174 10.83 2.10 -4.94
N THR A 175 10.61 2.26 -3.64
CA THR A 175 10.59 1.14 -2.67
C THR A 175 9.34 0.28 -2.89
N HIS A 176 9.24 -0.83 -2.14
CA HIS A 176 8.04 -1.67 -2.15
C HIS A 176 6.78 -0.85 -1.85
N GLU A 177 6.80 0.02 -0.85
CA GLU A 177 5.67 0.88 -0.45
C GLU A 177 5.27 1.83 -1.59
N ALA A 178 6.26 2.43 -2.27
CA ALA A 178 6.03 3.29 -3.42
C ALA A 178 5.43 2.52 -4.61
N LEU A 179 5.89 1.29 -4.87
CA LEU A 179 5.32 0.42 -5.90
C LEU A 179 3.89 -0.02 -5.55
N VAL A 180 3.59 -0.27 -4.27
CA VAL A 180 2.22 -0.57 -3.82
C VAL A 180 1.31 0.65 -4.05
N ALA A 181 1.79 1.85 -3.72
CA ALA A 181 1.09 3.10 -4.00
C ALA A 181 0.84 3.29 -5.52
N GLU A 182 1.83 2.97 -6.36
CA GLU A 182 1.73 3.00 -7.81
C GLU A 182 0.64 2.06 -8.34
N THR A 183 0.59 0.81 -7.86
CA THR A 183 -0.49 -0.13 -8.21
C THR A 183 -1.85 0.42 -7.83
N ILE A 184 -2.00 0.91 -6.60
CA ILE A 184 -3.28 1.45 -6.12
C ILE A 184 -3.74 2.62 -7.02
N LEU A 185 -2.84 3.54 -7.37
CA LEU A 185 -3.17 4.68 -8.23
C LEU A 185 -3.52 4.27 -9.66
N HIS A 186 -2.87 3.24 -10.21
CA HIS A 186 -3.30 2.65 -11.48
C HIS A 186 -4.73 2.12 -11.41
N TRP A 187 -5.10 1.38 -10.36
CA TRP A 187 -6.48 0.92 -10.18
C TRP A 187 -7.47 2.06 -10.00
N GLN A 188 -7.08 3.16 -9.34
CA GLN A 188 -7.94 4.35 -9.24
C GLN A 188 -8.19 4.96 -10.63
N ILE A 189 -7.17 5.05 -11.49
CA ILE A 189 -7.36 5.48 -12.88
C ILE A 189 -8.35 4.57 -13.60
N GLU A 190 -8.12 3.26 -13.56
CA GLU A 190 -8.92 2.27 -14.29
C GLU A 190 -10.39 2.29 -13.85
N LYS A 191 -10.65 2.59 -12.57
CA LYS A 191 -12.00 2.69 -11.99
C LYS A 191 -12.61 4.10 -12.07
N PHE A 192 -11.92 5.06 -12.68
CA PHE A 192 -12.32 6.48 -12.71
C PHE A 192 -12.55 7.08 -11.31
N ALA A 193 -11.79 6.62 -10.33
CA ALA A 193 -11.91 7.00 -8.94
C ALA A 193 -10.85 8.05 -8.54
N PRO A 194 -11.02 8.73 -7.39
CA PRO A 194 -10.09 9.78 -6.98
C PRO A 194 -8.65 9.27 -6.78
N LEU A 195 -7.66 10.05 -7.22
CA LEU A 195 -6.25 9.77 -6.95
C LEU A 195 -5.81 10.46 -5.65
N PRO A 196 -5.64 9.72 -4.53
CA PRO A 196 -5.12 10.30 -3.29
C PRO A 196 -3.67 10.78 -3.44
N LEU A 197 -3.23 11.58 -2.47
CA LEU A 197 -1.81 11.80 -2.20
C LEU A 197 -1.35 10.73 -1.20
N ILE A 198 -0.29 10.01 -1.51
CA ILE A 198 0.25 8.90 -0.72
C ILE A 198 1.69 9.24 -0.30
N VAL A 199 1.93 9.29 1.00
CA VAL A 199 3.26 9.38 1.60
C VAL A 199 3.78 7.96 1.84
N THR A 200 4.99 7.70 1.36
CA THR A 200 5.66 6.42 1.51
C THR A 200 7.05 6.61 2.09
N ARG A 201 7.43 5.72 3.00
CA ARG A 201 8.75 5.69 3.63
C ARG A 201 8.97 4.31 4.24
N VAL A 202 10.10 3.69 3.98
CA VAL A 202 10.53 2.48 4.70
C VAL A 202 11.65 2.84 5.66
N GLU A 203 11.48 2.53 6.93
CA GLU A 203 12.51 2.67 7.95
C GLU A 203 13.18 1.33 8.19
N THR A 204 14.50 1.33 8.21
CA THR A 204 15.30 0.10 8.31
C THR A 204 16.24 0.14 9.50
N ASP A 205 16.55 -1.02 10.06
CA ASP A 205 17.51 -1.21 11.15
C ASP A 205 18.48 -2.35 10.80
N ALA A 206 19.69 -2.32 11.35
CA ALA A 206 20.68 -3.40 11.26
C ALA A 206 20.67 -4.34 12.49
N SER A 207 19.62 -4.26 13.31
CA SER A 207 19.36 -5.14 14.43
C SER A 207 19.52 -6.62 14.04
N ALA A 208 20.06 -7.43 14.97
CA ALA A 208 20.32 -8.85 14.72
C ALA A 208 19.19 -9.77 15.23
N SER A 209 18.20 -9.19 15.91
CA SER A 209 17.05 -9.90 16.48
C SER A 209 15.78 -9.06 16.36
N ALA A 210 14.61 -9.70 16.35
CA ALA A 210 13.33 -8.99 16.23
C ALA A 210 12.99 -8.22 17.52
N THR A 211 13.51 -8.71 18.65
CA THR A 211 13.43 -8.03 19.95
C THR A 211 14.20 -6.72 19.95
N ASP A 212 15.37 -6.69 19.32
CA ASP A 212 16.17 -5.46 19.22
C ASP A 212 15.51 -4.48 18.24
N LEU A 213 14.98 -4.97 17.11
CA LEU A 213 14.20 -4.16 16.18
C LEU A 213 13.04 -3.44 16.89
N ALA A 214 12.31 -4.13 17.77
CA ALA A 214 11.18 -3.56 18.51
C ALA A 214 11.55 -2.33 19.36
N ARG A 215 12.82 -2.21 19.74
CA ARG A 215 13.39 -1.10 20.53
C ARG A 215 14.34 -0.23 19.70
N GLY A 216 14.51 -0.58 18.43
CA GLY A 216 15.46 0.01 17.52
C GLY A 216 15.04 1.39 17.06
N LEU A 217 16.00 2.09 16.46
CA LEU A 217 15.78 3.44 15.98
C LEU A 217 14.84 3.46 14.76
N ALA A 218 14.75 2.37 14.00
CA ALA A 218 13.80 2.28 12.88
C ALA A 218 12.33 2.39 13.33
N VAL A 219 11.96 1.81 14.49
CA VAL A 219 10.60 2.00 15.04
C VAL A 219 10.37 3.47 15.40
N THR A 220 11.36 4.12 16.01
CA THR A 220 11.30 5.54 16.34
C THR A 220 11.14 6.40 15.08
N ASN A 221 11.94 6.15 14.05
CA ASN A 221 11.88 6.88 12.79
C ASN A 221 10.57 6.62 12.04
N LEU A 222 9.99 5.42 12.14
CA LEU A 222 8.70 5.13 11.54
C LEU A 222 7.60 6.00 12.16
N LEU A 223 7.67 6.21 13.48
CA LEU A 223 6.74 7.11 14.18
C LEU A 223 6.99 8.58 13.83
N ILE A 224 8.25 8.98 13.59
CA ILE A 224 8.56 10.32 13.05
C ILE A 224 7.96 10.48 11.65
N ALA A 225 8.12 9.50 10.75
CA ALA A 225 7.53 9.53 9.42
C ALA A 225 5.99 9.61 9.46
N ALA A 226 5.35 8.88 10.38
CA ALA A 226 3.91 8.99 10.63
C ALA A 226 3.52 10.38 11.16
N GLY A 227 4.34 10.98 12.02
CA GLY A 227 4.19 12.36 12.48
C GLY A 227 4.30 13.37 11.33
N ASN A 228 5.30 13.21 10.46
CA ASN A 228 5.51 14.05 9.28
C ASN A 228 4.31 13.97 8.31
N LEU A 229 3.79 12.76 8.07
CA LEU A 229 2.54 12.55 7.33
C LEU A 229 1.38 13.34 7.96
N LYS A 230 1.21 13.26 9.28
CA LYS A 230 0.14 13.98 9.99
C LYS A 230 0.29 15.50 9.86
N SER A 231 1.50 16.01 10.04
CA SER A 231 1.80 17.44 9.93
C SER A 231 1.59 17.96 8.51
N ALA A 232 2.08 17.24 7.50
CA ALA A 232 1.87 17.57 6.10
C ALA A 232 0.38 17.59 5.72
N ALA A 233 -0.38 16.58 6.15
CA ALA A 233 -1.82 16.54 5.94
C ALA A 233 -2.52 17.75 6.58
N ALA A 234 -2.18 18.08 7.83
CA ALA A 234 -2.74 19.23 8.54
C ALA A 234 -2.41 20.56 7.83
N ARG A 235 -1.17 20.74 7.36
CA ARG A 235 -0.76 21.90 6.56
C ARG A 235 -1.57 22.05 5.28
N MET A 236 -1.99 20.93 4.69
CA MET A 236 -2.86 20.88 3.50
C MET A 236 -4.37 21.05 3.80
N GLY A 237 -4.76 21.20 5.08
CA GLY A 237 -6.16 21.20 5.51
C GLY A 237 -6.84 19.84 5.35
N LYS A 238 -6.07 18.74 5.34
CA LYS A 238 -6.55 17.37 5.14
C LYS A 238 -6.34 16.53 6.40
N ARG A 239 -7.10 15.44 6.50
CA ARG A 239 -6.83 14.38 7.50
C ARG A 239 -5.69 13.50 7.00
N ALA A 240 -4.94 12.90 7.93
CA ALA A 240 -3.99 11.83 7.64
C ALA A 240 -4.62 10.47 7.94
N LYS A 241 -4.26 9.44 7.15
CA LYS A 241 -4.64 8.05 7.41
C LYS A 241 -3.51 7.11 7.00
N ILE A 242 -3.14 6.18 7.86
CA ILE A 242 -2.23 5.08 7.51
C ILE A 242 -3.06 3.95 6.90
N LEU A 243 -2.73 3.56 5.67
CA LEU A 243 -3.32 2.40 5.01
C LEU A 243 -2.68 1.12 5.54
N ALA A 244 -1.35 1.11 5.63
CA ALA A 244 -0.61 -0.06 6.08
C ALA A 244 0.80 0.25 6.59
N ILE A 245 1.32 -0.69 7.37
CA ILE A 245 2.73 -0.81 7.73
C ILE A 245 3.26 -2.11 7.10
N CYS A 246 4.11 -1.99 6.08
CA CYS A 246 4.79 -3.12 5.45
C CYS A 246 5.93 -3.62 6.36
N LEU A 247 6.09 -4.94 6.50
CA LEU A 247 7.12 -5.56 7.32
C LEU A 247 8.03 -6.46 6.48
N ASP A 248 9.34 -6.28 6.62
CA ASP A 248 10.35 -7.12 5.95
C ASP A 248 11.63 -7.25 6.81
N TYR A 249 11.69 -8.27 7.67
CA TYR A 249 12.78 -8.45 8.64
C TYR A 249 13.19 -9.92 8.87
N ALA A 250 12.54 -10.87 8.19
CA ALA A 250 12.72 -12.29 8.48
C ALA A 250 14.19 -12.74 8.35
N LEU A 251 14.89 -12.27 7.32
CA LEU A 251 16.26 -12.68 7.01
C LEU A 251 17.33 -12.02 7.88
N GLU A 252 17.00 -10.94 8.58
CA GLU A 252 17.91 -10.22 9.46
C GLU A 252 17.90 -10.76 10.89
N HIS A 253 16.88 -11.54 11.23
CA HIS A 253 16.86 -12.28 12.49
C HIS A 253 17.81 -13.47 12.43
N VAL A 254 19.01 -13.29 12.98
CA VAL A 254 20.09 -14.30 12.94
C VAL A 254 20.42 -14.89 14.30
N THR A 255 19.65 -14.55 15.33
CA THR A 255 19.89 -14.97 16.72
C THR A 255 18.62 -15.49 17.38
N GLY A 256 18.72 -16.57 18.17
CA GLY A 256 17.58 -17.14 18.88
C GLY A 256 16.85 -18.24 18.11
N ASP A 257 15.64 -18.57 18.57
CA ASP A 257 14.79 -19.62 18.03
C ASP A 257 13.47 -19.05 17.46
N ALA A 258 12.58 -19.96 17.03
CA ALA A 258 11.28 -19.58 16.46
C ALA A 258 10.42 -18.73 17.42
N VAL A 259 10.50 -19.01 18.72
CA VAL A 259 9.76 -18.29 19.77
C VAL A 259 10.34 -16.89 19.94
N ALA A 260 11.67 -16.77 19.96
CA ALA A 260 12.35 -15.47 20.03
C ALA A 260 11.99 -14.57 18.83
N TYR A 261 11.94 -15.12 17.62
CA TYR A 261 11.48 -14.38 16.44
C TYR A 261 10.02 -13.93 16.60
N ARG A 262 9.10 -14.86 16.91
CA ARG A 262 7.68 -14.57 17.05
C ARG A 262 7.43 -13.50 18.10
N ASP A 263 7.96 -13.66 19.30
CA ASP A 263 7.72 -12.75 20.42
C ASP A 263 8.37 -11.38 20.17
N GLY A 264 9.54 -11.35 19.51
CA GLY A 264 10.18 -10.11 19.07
C GLY A 264 9.32 -9.36 18.05
N MET A 265 8.77 -10.04 17.05
CA MET A 265 7.87 -9.42 16.09
C MET A 265 6.58 -8.93 16.75
N LEU A 266 5.97 -9.70 17.66
CA LEU A 266 4.81 -9.23 18.44
C LEU A 266 5.13 -7.97 19.26
N ALA A 267 6.34 -7.88 19.83
CA ALA A 267 6.79 -6.68 20.52
C ALA A 267 6.91 -5.49 19.56
N THR A 268 7.44 -5.70 18.35
CA THR A 268 7.50 -4.68 17.30
C THR A 268 6.12 -4.18 16.90
N LEU A 269 5.17 -5.09 16.63
CA LEU A 269 3.78 -4.72 16.29
C LEU A 269 3.17 -3.87 17.39
N ARG A 270 3.33 -4.27 18.66
CA ARG A 270 2.82 -3.55 19.81
C ARG A 270 3.44 -2.16 19.97
N ALA A 271 4.75 -2.04 19.79
CA ALA A 271 5.46 -0.76 19.88
C ALA A 271 4.95 0.23 18.80
N VAL A 272 4.79 -0.25 17.56
CA VAL A 272 4.25 0.56 16.46
C VAL A 272 2.80 0.95 16.74
N GLU A 273 1.93 0.01 17.13
CA GLU A 273 0.53 0.32 17.46
C GLU A 273 0.39 1.37 18.57
N GLN A 274 1.18 1.25 19.64
CA GLN A 274 1.16 2.20 20.76
C GLN A 274 1.64 3.58 20.30
N GLY A 275 2.74 3.65 19.55
CA GLY A 275 3.27 4.90 19.03
C GLY A 275 2.31 5.60 18.07
N LEU A 276 1.72 4.85 17.13
CA LEU A 276 0.72 5.38 16.20
C LEU A 276 -0.56 5.84 16.93
N GLY A 277 -1.00 5.09 17.94
CA GLY A 277 -2.12 5.47 18.79
C GLY A 277 -1.87 6.77 19.55
N ALA A 278 -0.65 6.98 20.06
CA ALA A 278 -0.25 8.24 20.71
C ALA A 278 -0.26 9.43 19.73
N LEU A 279 0.01 9.18 18.44
CA LEU A 279 -0.14 10.17 17.38
C LEU A 279 -1.59 10.35 16.90
N GLY A 280 -2.55 9.57 17.43
CA GLY A 280 -3.96 9.65 17.09
C GLY A 280 -4.35 8.93 15.79
N PHE A 281 -3.55 7.98 15.32
CA PHE A 281 -3.93 7.09 14.22
C PHE A 281 -4.72 5.87 14.72
N ASP A 282 -5.55 5.32 13.84
CA ASP A 282 -6.18 4.02 14.05
C ASP A 282 -5.13 2.89 14.07
N ARG A 283 -5.51 1.73 14.64
CA ARG A 283 -4.67 0.53 14.58
C ARG A 283 -4.37 0.16 13.11
N PRO A 284 -3.09 0.13 12.70
CA PRO A 284 -2.74 -0.13 11.31
C PRO A 284 -3.05 -1.57 10.89
N LEU A 285 -3.12 -1.79 9.58
CA LEU A 285 -2.96 -3.13 9.01
C LEU A 285 -1.46 -3.35 8.78
N PHE A 286 -0.89 -4.36 9.41
CA PHE A 286 0.47 -4.82 9.14
C PHE A 286 0.44 -5.81 7.99
N VAL A 287 1.32 -5.62 7.02
CA VAL A 287 1.47 -6.54 5.88
C VAL A 287 2.89 -7.03 5.80
N ALA A 288 3.09 -8.32 6.03
CA ALA A 288 4.38 -8.95 5.90
C ALA A 288 4.47 -9.75 4.59
N ARG A 289 5.69 -9.92 4.08
CA ARG A 289 6.00 -10.98 3.11
C ARG A 289 6.54 -12.17 3.89
N PHE A 290 6.08 -13.36 3.52
CA PHE A 290 6.55 -14.58 4.18
C PHE A 290 7.84 -15.03 3.49
N GLU A 291 8.95 -14.98 4.20
CA GLU A 291 10.21 -15.38 3.60
C GLU A 291 10.30 -16.89 3.43
N ALA A 292 10.72 -17.32 2.23
CA ALA A 292 10.90 -18.70 1.82
C ALA A 292 12.22 -18.82 1.05
N GLY A 293 12.86 -19.98 1.05
CA GLY A 293 14.04 -20.22 0.18
C GLY A 293 15.41 -20.18 0.85
N LEU A 294 15.46 -20.12 2.18
CA LEU A 294 16.66 -20.53 2.90
C LEU A 294 16.63 -22.04 3.18
N ASP A 295 17.81 -22.65 3.18
CA ASP A 295 18.02 -24.03 3.63
C ASP A 295 17.35 -24.26 5.00
N PRO A 296 16.53 -25.33 5.17
CA PRO A 296 15.78 -25.55 6.42
C PRO A 296 16.66 -25.63 7.67
N ALA A 297 17.91 -26.09 7.56
CA ALA A 297 18.82 -26.14 8.70
C ALA A 297 19.26 -24.73 9.14
N SER A 298 19.32 -23.79 8.21
CA SER A 298 19.76 -22.41 8.46
C SER A 298 18.62 -21.45 8.82
N ALA A 299 17.38 -21.75 8.40
CA ALA A 299 16.23 -20.85 8.57
C ALA A 299 15.00 -21.45 9.24
N GLY A 300 15.09 -22.69 9.73
CA GLY A 300 13.97 -23.38 10.36
C GLY A 300 13.32 -22.58 11.50
N ALA A 301 14.13 -21.85 12.29
CA ALA A 301 13.64 -20.98 13.36
C ALA A 301 12.75 -19.84 12.83
N VAL A 302 13.23 -19.07 11.86
CA VAL A 302 12.48 -17.95 11.27
C VAL A 302 11.26 -18.44 10.50
N LEU A 303 11.37 -19.52 9.74
CA LEU A 303 10.24 -20.12 9.04
C LEU A 303 9.15 -20.56 10.02
N GLN A 304 9.52 -21.25 11.09
CA GLN A 304 8.58 -21.68 12.12
C GLN A 304 7.98 -20.48 12.87
N GLY A 305 8.77 -19.46 13.19
CA GLY A 305 8.28 -18.24 13.85
C GLY A 305 7.31 -17.43 12.98
N GLN A 306 7.58 -17.28 11.68
CA GLN A 306 6.65 -16.68 10.72
C GLN A 306 5.37 -17.51 10.57
N TRP A 307 5.50 -18.84 10.51
CA TRP A 307 4.36 -19.74 10.45
C TRP A 307 3.47 -19.59 11.70
N GLU A 308 4.06 -19.55 12.90
CA GLU A 308 3.30 -19.28 14.13
C GLU A 308 2.62 -17.91 14.09
N LEU A 309 3.29 -16.86 13.62
CA LEU A 309 2.67 -15.54 13.44
C LEU A 309 1.50 -15.54 12.44
N ALA A 310 1.51 -16.40 11.42
CA ALA A 310 0.45 -16.44 10.42
C ALA A 310 -0.93 -16.80 11.00
N TRP A 311 -0.96 -17.49 12.14
CA TRP A 311 -2.22 -17.90 12.79
C TRP A 311 -2.30 -17.56 14.29
N ASN A 312 -1.19 -17.16 14.91
CA ASN A 312 -1.09 -16.79 16.32
C ASN A 312 -0.39 -15.44 16.50
N HIS A 313 -1.02 -14.38 16.00
CA HIS A 313 -0.56 -12.99 16.16
C HIS A 313 -1.39 -12.17 17.17
N GLY A 314 -2.15 -12.85 18.03
CA GLY A 314 -3.06 -12.20 18.98
C GLY A 314 -4.08 -11.29 18.28
N ASP A 315 -4.36 -10.13 18.87
CA ASP A 315 -5.32 -9.17 18.32
C ASP A 315 -4.71 -8.24 17.25
N HIS A 316 -3.44 -8.43 16.86
CA HIS A 316 -2.80 -7.59 15.86
C HIS A 316 -3.42 -7.80 14.48
N ARG A 317 -3.64 -6.71 13.73
CA ARG A 317 -4.11 -6.82 12.34
C ARG A 317 -2.93 -7.14 11.43
N LEU A 318 -2.48 -8.38 11.44
CA LEU A 318 -1.36 -8.86 10.62
C LEU A 318 -1.86 -9.77 9.51
N ILE A 319 -1.44 -9.49 8.28
CA ILE A 319 -1.62 -10.38 7.14
C ILE A 319 -0.28 -10.65 6.45
N PHE A 320 -0.17 -11.81 5.82
CA PHE A 320 0.92 -12.11 4.88
C PHE A 320 0.39 -11.94 3.46
N SER A 321 0.99 -11.03 2.68
CA SER A 321 0.51 -10.78 1.31
C SER A 321 0.87 -11.92 0.36
N SER A 322 2.06 -12.51 0.51
CA SER A 322 2.56 -13.61 -0.31
C SER A 322 3.81 -14.24 0.32
N PRO A 323 4.11 -15.52 0.04
CA PRO A 323 5.45 -16.07 0.25
C PRO A 323 6.45 -15.57 -0.81
N SER A 324 7.76 -15.57 -0.52
CA SER A 324 8.77 -15.04 -1.45
C SER A 324 9.22 -16.03 -2.55
N TYR A 325 8.99 -17.34 -2.38
CA TYR A 325 9.43 -18.37 -3.34
C TYR A 325 8.84 -18.30 -4.77
N PRO A 326 7.63 -17.75 -5.03
CA PRO A 326 7.09 -17.66 -6.39
C PRO A 326 7.79 -16.61 -7.27
N PHE A 327 8.66 -15.79 -6.68
CA PHE A 327 9.21 -14.62 -7.34
C PHE A 327 10.67 -14.85 -7.74
N ALA A 328 11.01 -14.40 -8.95
CA ALA A 328 12.36 -14.52 -9.48
C ALA A 328 13.35 -13.67 -8.66
N ARG A 329 14.53 -14.25 -8.43
CA ARG A 329 15.65 -13.60 -7.75
C ARG A 329 16.79 -13.34 -8.72
N ASP A 330 17.58 -12.31 -8.43
CA ASP A 330 18.81 -11.99 -9.14
C ASP A 330 20.01 -12.80 -8.60
N ALA A 331 21.21 -12.51 -9.12
CA ALA A 331 22.44 -13.19 -8.71
C ALA A 331 22.86 -12.93 -7.25
N TYR A 332 22.22 -11.97 -6.57
CA TYR A 332 22.47 -11.60 -5.18
C TYR A 332 21.35 -12.08 -4.25
N ASP A 333 20.49 -12.99 -4.73
CA ASP A 333 19.35 -13.53 -4.00
C ASP A 333 18.30 -12.46 -3.63
N ARG A 334 18.23 -11.38 -4.41
CA ARG A 334 17.25 -10.29 -4.24
C ARG A 334 16.15 -10.42 -5.27
N PRO A 335 14.90 -10.02 -4.96
CA PRO A 335 13.85 -9.99 -5.97
C PRO A 335 14.25 -9.08 -7.16
N SER A 336 14.08 -9.58 -8.39
CA SER A 336 14.28 -8.77 -9.60
C SER A 336 13.29 -7.60 -9.67
N ASP A 337 13.53 -6.61 -10.53
CA ASP A 337 12.62 -5.46 -10.71
C ASP A 337 11.18 -5.90 -11.04
N ASP A 338 11.02 -6.84 -11.96
CA ASP A 338 9.70 -7.42 -12.31
C ASP A 338 9.10 -8.21 -11.14
N ALA A 339 9.92 -8.90 -10.35
CA ALA A 339 9.45 -9.57 -9.14
C ALA A 339 8.95 -8.55 -8.11
N ARG A 340 9.66 -7.44 -7.88
CA ARG A 340 9.25 -6.39 -6.95
C ARG A 340 7.93 -5.74 -7.34
N ARG A 341 7.72 -5.47 -8.64
CA ARG A 341 6.42 -4.98 -9.14
C ARG A 341 5.29 -5.97 -8.86
N ARG A 342 5.49 -7.25 -9.16
CA ARG A 342 4.51 -8.31 -8.88
C ARG A 342 4.24 -8.49 -7.39
N MET A 343 5.27 -8.40 -6.54
CA MET A 343 5.12 -8.43 -5.08
C MET A 343 4.29 -7.24 -4.58
N ALA A 344 4.53 -6.05 -5.13
CA ALA A 344 3.77 -4.84 -4.80
C ALA A 344 2.30 -4.95 -5.24
N GLU A 345 2.03 -5.53 -6.42
CA GLU A 345 0.67 -5.77 -6.90
C GLU A 345 -0.11 -6.75 -6.01
N LEU A 346 0.53 -7.84 -5.58
CA LEU A 346 -0.05 -8.76 -4.59
C LEU A 346 -0.27 -8.10 -3.23
N THR A 347 0.65 -7.25 -2.80
CA THR A 347 0.48 -6.48 -1.56
C THR A 347 -0.68 -5.48 -1.68
N ALA A 348 -0.82 -4.78 -2.81
CA ALA A 348 -1.95 -3.90 -3.06
C ALA A 348 -3.29 -4.67 -3.06
N ALA A 349 -3.31 -5.89 -3.61
CA ALA A 349 -4.49 -6.75 -3.58
C ALA A 349 -4.86 -7.16 -2.15
N ALA A 350 -3.86 -7.57 -1.37
CA ALA A 350 -4.01 -7.89 0.05
C ALA A 350 -4.52 -6.69 0.86
N LEU A 351 -4.03 -5.48 0.57
CA LEU A 351 -4.52 -4.24 1.19
C LEU A 351 -5.96 -3.91 0.83
N SER A 352 -6.36 -4.18 -0.42
CA SER A 352 -7.74 -3.94 -0.88
C SER A 352 -8.74 -4.86 -0.19
N ASP A 353 -8.35 -6.08 0.15
CA ASP A 353 -9.18 -7.06 0.87
C ASP A 353 -9.08 -6.90 2.40
N GLY A 354 -7.95 -6.37 2.87
CA GLY A 354 -7.71 -6.06 4.27
C GLY A 354 -7.61 -7.32 5.13
N ALA A 355 -8.37 -7.38 6.23
CA ALA A 355 -8.35 -8.53 7.14
C ALA A 355 -8.99 -9.80 6.54
N GLY A 356 -9.65 -9.70 5.39
CA GLY A 356 -10.14 -10.85 4.63
C GLY A 356 -9.04 -11.63 3.95
N TRP A 357 -7.88 -11.00 3.66
CA TRP A 357 -6.82 -11.63 2.89
C TRP A 357 -6.17 -12.77 3.66
N ARG A 358 -6.17 -13.97 3.06
CA ARG A 358 -5.52 -15.15 3.64
C ARG A 358 -4.83 -16.00 2.60
N CYS A 359 -3.51 -16.07 2.66
CA CYS A 359 -2.76 -17.10 1.93
C CYS A 359 -3.10 -18.50 2.50
N PRO A 360 -3.19 -19.54 1.63
CA PRO A 360 -3.35 -20.90 2.12
C PRO A 360 -2.30 -21.24 3.18
N THR A 361 -2.73 -21.72 4.33
CA THR A 361 -1.86 -21.97 5.49
C THR A 361 -2.02 -23.41 5.93
N LEU A 362 -0.92 -24.17 5.98
CA LEU A 362 -0.92 -25.57 6.42
C LEU A 362 -0.89 -25.63 7.96
N PHE A 363 -1.81 -26.37 8.56
CA PHE A 363 -1.98 -26.41 10.02
C PHE A 363 -1.61 -27.72 10.67
N LEU A 364 -1.93 -28.82 10.00
CA LEU A 364 -1.88 -30.14 10.61
C LEU A 364 -1.36 -31.15 9.60
N ALA A 365 -0.49 -32.04 10.06
CA ALA A 365 0.00 -33.19 9.31
C ALA A 365 -0.24 -34.44 10.16
N GLU A 366 -1.09 -35.35 9.70
CA GLU A 366 -1.50 -36.55 10.43
C GLU A 366 -1.37 -37.78 9.54
N TRP A 367 -0.98 -38.91 10.11
CA TRP A 367 -1.00 -40.18 9.40
C TRP A 367 -2.43 -40.62 9.06
N GLU A 368 -2.65 -41.01 7.81
CA GLU A 368 -3.81 -41.78 7.40
C GLU A 368 -3.71 -43.22 7.95
N PRO A 369 -4.85 -43.86 8.29
CA PRO A 369 -4.87 -45.25 8.71
C PRO A 369 -4.34 -46.21 7.62
N GLY A 370 -3.49 -47.15 8.01
CA GLY A 370 -3.14 -48.32 7.19
C GLY A 370 -2.24 -48.08 5.98
N ALA A 371 -1.75 -46.87 5.73
CA ALA A 371 -0.84 -46.56 4.63
C ALA A 371 0.21 -45.51 5.03
N PRO A 372 1.39 -45.46 4.36
CA PRO A 372 2.38 -44.41 4.55
C PRO A 372 1.94 -43.13 3.82
N VAL A 373 0.82 -42.56 4.25
CA VAL A 373 0.21 -41.35 3.70
C VAL A 373 -0.05 -40.38 4.84
N ILE A 374 0.39 -39.14 4.66
CA ILE A 374 0.16 -38.04 5.60
C ILE A 374 -0.95 -37.17 5.02
N ARG A 375 -2.07 -37.03 5.73
CA ARG A 375 -3.06 -36.00 5.45
C ARG A 375 -2.56 -34.67 5.97
N VAL A 376 -2.58 -33.65 5.11
CA VAL A 376 -2.25 -32.28 5.47
C VAL A 376 -3.52 -31.44 5.37
N THR A 377 -3.93 -30.83 6.48
CA THR A 377 -5.08 -29.92 6.50
C THR A 377 -4.59 -28.48 6.42
N ALA A 378 -5.14 -27.73 5.47
CA ALA A 378 -4.89 -26.32 5.28
C ALA A 378 -6.13 -25.48 5.64
N GLN A 379 -5.93 -24.18 5.73
CA GLN A 379 -7.01 -23.20 5.61
C GLN A 379 -6.71 -22.29 4.42
N ALA A 380 -7.69 -22.10 3.56
CA ALA A 380 -7.67 -21.15 2.45
C ALA A 380 -9.08 -20.55 2.26
N ASP A 381 -9.23 -19.51 1.45
CA ASP A 381 -10.58 -18.97 1.16
C ASP A 381 -11.36 -19.84 0.16
N GLY A 382 -10.67 -20.74 -0.55
CA GLY A 382 -11.28 -21.63 -1.54
C GLY A 382 -10.58 -22.98 -1.63
N PRO A 383 -10.98 -23.84 -2.58
CA PRO A 383 -10.32 -25.12 -2.83
C PRO A 383 -8.83 -24.94 -3.15
N LEU A 384 -8.03 -25.88 -2.67
CA LEU A 384 -6.60 -25.93 -2.98
C LEU A 384 -6.36 -26.34 -4.44
N VAL A 385 -5.26 -25.85 -5.00
CA VAL A 385 -4.76 -26.19 -6.33
C VAL A 385 -3.27 -26.50 -6.24
N ILE A 386 -2.84 -27.56 -6.91
CA ILE A 386 -1.43 -27.94 -7.06
C ILE A 386 -0.99 -27.63 -8.48
N ASP A 387 -0.02 -26.72 -8.62
CA ASP A 387 0.58 -26.36 -9.90
C ASP A 387 1.87 -27.14 -10.14
N GLY A 388 1.80 -28.22 -10.92
CA GLY A 388 2.95 -29.05 -11.28
C GLY A 388 2.80 -30.50 -10.81
N GLY A 389 3.88 -31.27 -10.94
CA GLY A 389 3.93 -32.69 -10.56
C GLY A 389 5.04 -33.00 -9.56
N GLY A 390 5.10 -34.24 -9.08
CA GLY A 390 6.12 -34.70 -8.14
C GLY A 390 5.80 -34.32 -6.69
N THR A 391 6.77 -33.76 -5.97
CA THR A 391 6.63 -33.47 -4.54
C THR A 391 5.89 -32.17 -4.24
N ALA A 392 5.60 -31.33 -5.24
CA ALA A 392 4.88 -30.07 -5.08
C ALA A 392 5.46 -29.12 -4.00
N GLY A 393 6.78 -29.20 -3.75
CA GLY A 393 7.45 -28.42 -2.71
C GLY A 393 7.38 -29.02 -1.31
N PHE A 394 6.87 -30.25 -1.17
CA PHE A 394 6.91 -31.02 0.07
C PHE A 394 8.19 -31.84 0.19
N ALA A 395 8.70 -31.95 1.42
CA ALA A 395 9.75 -32.90 1.79
C ALA A 395 9.53 -33.38 3.23
N VAL A 396 10.26 -34.41 3.64
CA VAL A 396 10.23 -34.91 5.02
C VAL A 396 11.62 -34.84 5.64
N THR A 397 11.65 -34.61 6.96
CA THR A 397 12.87 -34.60 7.78
C THR A 397 12.61 -35.37 9.08
N GLY A 398 13.66 -35.74 9.80
CA GLY A 398 13.56 -36.46 11.08
C GLY A 398 13.81 -37.98 11.01
N ALA A 399 13.85 -38.56 9.81
CA ALA A 399 14.29 -39.95 9.60
C ALA A 399 15.02 -40.11 8.26
N GLU A 400 16.10 -40.89 8.25
CA GLU A 400 16.89 -41.15 7.04
C GLU A 400 16.15 -42.04 6.04
N GLY A 401 16.34 -41.75 4.74
CA GLY A 401 15.85 -42.59 3.64
C GLY A 401 14.34 -42.49 3.36
N ILE A 402 13.61 -41.64 4.08
CA ILE A 402 12.19 -41.39 3.80
C ILE A 402 12.06 -40.24 2.80
N VAL A 403 11.26 -40.46 1.75
CA VAL A 403 11.04 -39.48 0.68
C VAL A 403 9.56 -39.28 0.43
N VAL A 404 9.20 -38.10 -0.05
CA VAL A 404 7.87 -37.82 -0.60
C VAL A 404 7.80 -38.42 -2.00
N GLU A 405 6.83 -39.31 -2.23
CA GLU A 405 6.64 -39.99 -3.51
C GLU A 405 5.58 -39.30 -4.38
N ALA A 406 4.52 -38.78 -3.75
CA ALA A 406 3.42 -38.12 -4.45
C ALA A 406 2.65 -37.18 -3.52
N VAL A 407 2.07 -36.14 -4.11
CA VAL A 407 1.14 -35.22 -3.44
C VAL A 407 -0.11 -35.10 -4.28
N THR A 408 -1.28 -35.29 -3.66
CA THR A 408 -2.58 -35.17 -4.32
C THR A 408 -3.56 -34.39 -3.46
N LEU A 409 -4.58 -33.77 -4.06
CA LEU A 409 -5.72 -33.23 -3.32
C LEU A 409 -6.55 -34.37 -2.71
N ALA A 410 -7.08 -34.16 -1.50
CA ALA A 410 -8.04 -35.09 -0.92
C ALA A 410 -9.40 -34.94 -1.64
N ALA A 411 -10.07 -36.05 -1.93
CA ALA A 411 -11.34 -36.02 -2.65
C ALA A 411 -12.54 -35.64 -1.74
N ASP A 412 -12.38 -35.87 -0.45
CA ASP A 412 -13.39 -35.67 0.60
C ASP A 412 -13.30 -34.28 1.27
N ASP A 413 -12.20 -33.56 1.10
CA ASP A 413 -11.98 -32.24 1.67
C ASP A 413 -11.19 -31.33 0.71
N PRO A 414 -11.79 -30.25 0.18
CA PRO A 414 -11.13 -29.34 -0.75
C PRO A 414 -9.98 -28.52 -0.13
N GLN A 415 -9.82 -28.57 1.20
CA GLN A 415 -8.72 -27.94 1.94
C GLN A 415 -7.72 -28.93 2.52
N ALA A 416 -7.79 -30.21 2.11
CA ALA A 416 -6.82 -31.22 2.50
C ALA A 416 -6.02 -31.78 1.31
N LEU A 417 -4.80 -32.23 1.64
CA LEU A 417 -3.87 -32.89 0.73
C LEU A 417 -3.49 -34.24 1.31
N LEU A 418 -3.13 -35.17 0.43
CA LEU A 418 -2.55 -36.45 0.78
C LEU A 418 -1.11 -36.48 0.27
N VAL A 419 -0.16 -36.60 1.20
CA VAL A 419 1.28 -36.71 0.91
C VAL A 419 1.70 -38.16 1.14
N ARG A 420 1.94 -38.89 0.04
CA ARG A 420 2.48 -40.25 0.10
C ARG A 420 3.98 -40.19 0.36
N VAL A 421 4.43 -40.98 1.31
CA VAL A 421 5.85 -41.16 1.62
C VAL A 421 6.24 -42.62 1.47
N SER A 422 7.53 -42.88 1.27
CA SER A 422 8.05 -44.24 1.02
C SER A 422 7.80 -45.22 2.17
N GLN A 423 7.81 -44.73 3.41
CA GLN A 423 7.53 -45.53 4.60
C GLN A 423 7.08 -44.64 5.77
N ARG A 424 6.40 -45.28 6.72
CA ARG A 424 6.00 -44.64 7.98
C ARG A 424 7.17 -44.63 8.96
N ALA A 425 7.34 -43.54 9.70
CA ALA A 425 8.28 -43.47 10.81
C ALA A 425 7.81 -42.47 11.88
N GLU A 426 8.23 -42.71 13.11
CA GLU A 426 8.02 -41.80 14.24
C GLU A 426 8.96 -40.59 14.14
N GLY A 427 8.54 -39.45 14.71
CA GLY A 427 9.36 -38.24 14.79
C GLY A 427 9.53 -37.48 13.46
N LEU A 428 8.79 -37.84 12.42
CA LEU A 428 8.83 -37.13 11.14
C LEU A 428 8.31 -35.70 11.26
N ARG A 429 8.95 -34.80 10.51
CA ARG A 429 8.43 -33.46 10.22
C ARG A 429 8.24 -33.31 8.72
N LEU A 430 7.05 -32.89 8.32
CA LEU A 430 6.73 -32.54 6.95
C LEU A 430 7.06 -31.07 6.71
N THR A 431 7.88 -30.79 5.70
CA THR A 431 8.20 -29.44 5.27
C THR A 431 7.46 -29.11 3.99
N TYR A 432 7.03 -27.85 3.86
CA TYR A 432 6.47 -27.30 2.64
C TYR A 432 7.17 -25.96 2.33
N ALA A 433 7.64 -25.82 1.09
CA ALA A 433 8.31 -24.62 0.59
C ALA A 433 9.49 -24.11 1.47
N ALA A 434 10.15 -25.03 2.18
CA ALA A 434 11.33 -24.76 3.00
C ALA A 434 12.58 -25.17 2.23
N GLY A 435 13.39 -24.20 1.80
CA GLY A 435 14.58 -24.41 0.95
C GLY A 435 14.30 -24.77 -0.51
N ILE A 436 13.05 -25.05 -0.88
CA ILE A 436 12.61 -25.32 -2.26
C ILE A 436 11.33 -24.55 -2.56
N PRO A 437 11.05 -24.17 -3.82
CA PRO A 437 9.78 -23.54 -4.18
C PRO A 437 8.57 -24.45 -3.93
N GLY A 438 7.48 -23.84 -3.45
CA GLY A 438 6.17 -24.49 -3.30
C GLY A 438 5.34 -24.48 -4.58
N ALA A 439 4.36 -25.38 -4.66
CA ALA A 439 3.43 -25.50 -5.78
C ALA A 439 1.95 -25.46 -5.37
N LEU A 440 1.65 -25.15 -4.11
CA LEU A 440 0.29 -25.11 -3.57
C LEU A 440 -0.24 -23.68 -3.54
N ARG A 441 -1.46 -23.48 -4.03
CA ARG A 441 -2.20 -22.21 -3.98
C ARG A 441 -3.70 -22.46 -3.84
N ASP A 442 -4.49 -21.39 -3.83
CA ASP A 442 -5.94 -21.48 -4.05
C ASP A 442 -6.34 -20.97 -5.45
N GLY A 443 -7.64 -20.77 -5.65
CA GLY A 443 -8.22 -20.28 -6.91
C GLY A 443 -8.10 -18.78 -7.15
N TRP A 444 -7.57 -17.98 -6.21
CA TRP A 444 -7.43 -16.54 -6.41
C TRP A 444 -6.38 -16.22 -7.47
N SER A 445 -6.68 -15.27 -8.35
CA SER A 445 -5.74 -14.74 -9.33
C SER A 445 -5.97 -13.27 -9.65
N LEU A 446 -4.91 -12.60 -10.10
CA LEU A 446 -4.93 -11.24 -10.62
C LEU A 446 -4.05 -11.15 -11.87
N ASP A 447 -4.53 -10.47 -12.90
CA ASP A 447 -3.72 -10.16 -14.08
C ASP A 447 -2.69 -9.08 -13.76
N SER A 448 -1.40 -9.45 -13.75
CA SER A 448 -0.32 -8.51 -13.48
C SER A 448 -0.12 -7.54 -14.64
N ARG A 449 0.29 -6.30 -14.33
CA ARG A 449 0.75 -5.36 -15.36
C ARG A 449 2.05 -5.81 -16.04
N THR A 450 2.78 -6.73 -15.41
CA THR A 450 3.95 -7.40 -16.03
C THR A 450 3.57 -8.53 -17.00
N GLY A 451 2.27 -8.83 -17.16
CA GLY A 451 1.77 -9.87 -18.07
C GLY A 451 1.85 -11.30 -17.52
N THR A 452 2.35 -11.52 -16.30
CA THR A 452 2.35 -12.83 -15.63
C THR A 452 1.23 -12.89 -14.60
N PRO A 453 0.30 -13.86 -14.66
CA PRO A 453 -0.77 -13.95 -13.66
C PRO A 453 -0.18 -14.10 -12.25
N LEU A 454 -0.78 -13.38 -11.29
CA LEU A 454 -0.47 -13.49 -9.88
C LEU A 454 -1.44 -14.47 -9.25
N HIS A 455 -0.93 -15.27 -8.32
CA HIS A 455 -1.72 -16.22 -7.55
C HIS A 455 -1.44 -16.05 -6.06
N ARG A 456 -2.42 -16.47 -5.26
CA ARG A 456 -2.26 -16.51 -3.81
C ARG A 456 -1.72 -17.87 -3.38
N TRP A 457 -0.40 -17.91 -3.26
CA TRP A 457 0.38 -19.09 -2.92
C TRP A 457 0.34 -19.42 -1.43
N ALA A 458 0.46 -20.70 -1.10
CA ALA A 458 0.48 -21.21 0.26
C ALA A 458 1.73 -20.77 1.02
N LEU A 459 1.59 -20.48 2.31
CA LEU A 459 2.71 -20.11 3.18
C LEU A 459 3.58 -21.34 3.49
N PRO A 460 4.92 -21.19 3.53
CA PRO A 460 5.83 -22.23 4.01
C PRO A 460 5.47 -22.76 5.39
N ALA A 461 5.75 -24.04 5.64
CA ALA A 461 5.47 -24.68 6.92
C ALA A 461 6.47 -25.79 7.24
N ILE A 462 6.67 -26.04 8.54
CA ILE A 462 7.42 -27.19 9.07
C ILE A 462 6.55 -27.83 10.16
N LEU A 463 5.79 -28.85 9.77
CA LEU A 463 4.78 -29.47 10.63
C LEU A 463 5.29 -30.77 11.24
N PRO A 464 5.16 -30.99 12.55
CA PRO A 464 5.29 -32.33 13.11
C PRO A 464 4.21 -33.25 12.53
N VAL A 465 4.58 -34.50 12.23
CA VAL A 465 3.62 -35.51 11.77
C VAL A 465 3.08 -36.25 12.98
N HIS A 466 1.77 -36.18 13.18
CA HIS A 466 1.07 -36.79 14.30
C HIS A 466 0.36 -38.09 13.89
N GLU A 467 0.07 -38.91 14.89
CA GLU A 467 -0.90 -40.00 14.75
C GLU A 467 -2.29 -39.40 14.51
N GLY A 468 -3.00 -39.88 13.49
CA GLY A 468 -4.36 -39.42 13.22
C GLY A 468 -5.32 -39.82 14.35
N ARG A 469 -6.41 -39.06 14.54
CA ARG A 469 -7.42 -39.27 15.60
C ARG A 469 -8.11 -40.66 15.63
N HIS A 470 -7.82 -41.53 14.67
CA HIS A 470 -8.37 -42.89 14.55
C HIS A 470 -7.29 -43.98 14.43
N ALA A 471 -6.03 -43.66 14.78
CA ALA A 471 -4.93 -44.62 14.83
C ALA A 471 -5.03 -45.60 16.00
#